data_AF-A0A6L7Y680-F1
#
_entry.id   AF-A0A6L7Y680-F1
#
_cell.length_a   1.000
_cell.length_b   1.000
_cell.length_c   1.000
_cell.angle_alpha   90.00
_cell.angle_beta   90.00
_cell.angle_gamma   90.00
#
_symmetry.space_group_name_H-M   'P 1'
#
loop_
_entity.id
_entity.type
_entity.pdbx_description
1 polymer ?
#
loop_
_entity_poly.entity_id
_entity_poly.type
_entity_poly.pdbx_seq_one_letter_code
_entity_poly.pdbx_strand_id
1 'polypeptide(L)'
;APGTFGSAARTSVVWLGLGGDVDALRALAGRVETAVEAAGLPPERRELRPHVTLARVRQRASTAQRRALAAAVGALDAPGPHPYRAVEVVLVRSHLGAGQPRYEVLGRY
;
A
#
# COMPACT_ATOMS: atom_id res chain seq x y z
N ALA A 1 11.08 -0.33 6.21
CA ALA A 1 11.05 0.90 7.04
C ALA A 1 9.65 1.49 7.03
N PRO A 2 9.20 2.13 8.13
CA PRO A 2 7.95 2.88 8.16
C PRO A 2 8.06 4.12 7.28
N GLY A 3 6.93 4.61 6.78
CA GLY A 3 6.91 5.78 5.94
C GLY A 3 5.51 6.36 5.75
N THR A 4 5.44 7.43 4.95
CA THR A 4 4.18 8.10 4.63
C THR A 4 4.04 8.40 3.14
N PHE A 5 2.80 8.56 2.67
CA PHE A 5 2.53 9.13 1.34
C PHE A 5 2.07 10.58 1.42
N GLY A 6 2.45 11.35 0.40
CA GLY A 6 2.28 12.81 0.35
C GLY A 6 3.50 13.54 0.90
N SER A 7 3.53 14.87 0.72
CA SER A 7 4.50 15.72 1.44
C SER A 7 4.14 15.77 2.93
N ALA A 8 5.06 16.18 3.80
CA ALA A 8 4.79 16.30 5.24
C ALA A 8 3.55 17.16 5.56
N ALA A 9 3.28 18.19 4.75
CA ALA A 9 2.09 19.04 4.89
C ALA A 9 0.79 18.36 4.42
N ARG A 10 0.89 17.33 3.58
CA ARG A 10 -0.23 16.61 2.96
C ARG A 10 -0.20 15.10 3.24
N THR A 11 0.45 14.68 4.31
CA THR A 11 0.53 13.28 4.71
C THR A 11 -0.87 12.67 4.80
N SER A 12 -1.10 11.60 4.05
CA SER A 12 -2.43 10.99 3.89
C SER A 12 -2.47 9.52 4.29
N VAL A 13 -1.34 8.81 4.21
CA VAL A 13 -1.20 7.39 4.53
C VAL A 13 0.06 7.17 5.34
N VAL A 14 -0.03 6.32 6.35
CA VAL A 14 1.11 5.73 7.06
C VAL A 14 1.22 4.27 6.64
N TRP A 15 2.42 3.85 6.29
CA TRP A 15 2.67 2.52 5.74
C TRP A 15 3.96 1.91 6.30
N LEU A 16 4.09 0.59 6.19
CA LEU A 16 5.32 -0.15 6.43
C LEU A 16 5.80 -0.77 5.11
N GLY A 17 7.05 -0.49 4.75
CA GLY A 17 7.65 -0.97 3.52
C GLY A 17 8.05 -2.44 3.63
N LEU A 18 7.95 -3.16 2.53
CA LEU A 18 8.42 -4.54 2.41
C LEU A 18 9.91 -4.57 1.99
N GLY A 19 10.63 -5.58 2.47
CA GLY A 19 12.00 -5.91 2.04
C GLY A 19 12.08 -7.33 1.44
N GLY A 20 13.28 -7.85 1.22
CA GLY A 20 13.48 -9.16 0.60
C GLY A 20 13.33 -9.11 -0.92
N ASP A 21 12.59 -10.05 -1.51
CA ASP A 21 12.44 -10.25 -2.96
C ASP A 21 11.52 -9.20 -3.64
N VAL A 22 11.71 -7.92 -3.33
CA VAL A 22 10.86 -6.82 -3.81
C VAL A 22 10.94 -6.62 -5.32
N ASP A 23 12.06 -6.97 -5.97
CA ASP A 23 12.19 -6.91 -7.42
C ASP A 23 11.36 -8.00 -8.11
N ALA A 24 11.31 -9.20 -7.53
CA ALA A 24 10.42 -10.26 -8.00
C ALA A 24 8.94 -9.85 -7.84
N LEU A 25 8.60 -9.17 -6.74
CA LEU A 25 7.27 -8.61 -6.53
C LEU A 25 6.92 -7.51 -7.56
N ARG A 26 7.85 -6.61 -7.89
CA ARG A 26 7.66 -5.61 -8.95
C ARG A 26 7.45 -6.26 -10.31
N ALA A 27 8.25 -7.29 -10.63
CA ALA A 27 8.10 -8.02 -11.88
C ALA A 27 6.76 -8.75 -11.97
N LEU A 28 6.28 -9.34 -10.86
CA LEU A 28 4.96 -9.94 -10.76
C LEU A 28 3.85 -8.92 -10.98
N ALA A 29 3.92 -7.76 -10.32
CA ALA A 29 2.95 -6.68 -10.51
C ALA A 29 2.93 -6.20 -11.98
N GLY A 30 4.09 -6.05 -12.61
CA GLY A 30 4.18 -5.71 -14.04
C GLY A 30 3.46 -6.72 -14.94
N ARG A 31 3.60 -8.03 -14.69
CA ARG A 31 2.85 -9.07 -15.42
C ARG A 31 1.35 -8.99 -15.19
N VAL A 32 0.93 -8.69 -13.96
CA VAL A 32 -0.49 -8.49 -13.64
C VAL A 32 -1.05 -7.28 -14.38
N GLU A 33 -0.34 -6.15 -14.38
CA GLU A 33 -0.76 -4.95 -15.12
C GLU A 33 -0.88 -5.23 -16.63
N THR A 34 0.10 -5.90 -17.25
CA THR A 34 0.00 -6.31 -18.66
C THR A 34 -1.24 -7.16 -18.95
N ALA A 35 -1.59 -8.09 -18.07
CA ALA A 35 -2.78 -8.92 -18.22
C ALA A 35 -4.08 -8.11 -18.05
N VAL A 36 -4.10 -7.17 -17.10
CA VAL A 36 -5.22 -6.24 -16.85
C VAL A 36 -5.44 -5.31 -18.05
N GLU A 37 -4.38 -4.76 -18.62
CA GLU A 37 -4.42 -3.95 -19.85
C GLU A 37 -4.95 -4.77 -21.04
N ALA A 38 -4.45 -6.00 -21.22
CA ALA A 38 -4.92 -6.90 -22.29
C ALA A 38 -6.41 -7.26 -22.13
N ALA A 39 -6.95 -7.23 -20.91
CA ALA A 39 -8.37 -7.40 -20.62
C ALA A 39 -9.21 -6.12 -20.84
N GLY A 40 -8.59 -5.02 -21.30
CA GLY A 40 -9.28 -3.77 -21.65
C GLY A 40 -9.45 -2.77 -20.51
N LEU A 41 -8.77 -2.97 -19.38
CA LEU A 41 -8.80 -2.04 -18.24
C LEU A 41 -7.66 -1.01 -18.36
N PRO A 42 -7.84 0.21 -17.81
CA PRO A 42 -6.82 1.25 -17.89
C PRO A 42 -5.57 0.88 -17.05
N PRO A 43 -4.37 1.24 -17.51
CA PRO A 43 -3.12 0.91 -16.82
C PRO A 43 -2.92 1.71 -15.53
N GLU A 44 -2.38 1.08 -14.48
CA GLU A 44 -1.80 1.79 -13.35
C GLU A 44 -0.41 2.34 -13.70
N ARG A 45 -0.29 3.66 -13.83
CA ARG A 45 0.95 4.32 -14.25
C ARG A 45 1.94 4.58 -13.11
N ARG A 46 1.48 4.48 -11.86
CA ARG A 46 2.34 4.72 -10.70
C ARG A 46 3.22 3.51 -10.46
N GLU A 47 4.51 3.75 -10.30
CA GLU A 47 5.45 2.72 -9.89
C GLU A 47 4.96 2.04 -8.59
N LEU A 48 5.01 0.70 -8.58
CA LEU A 48 4.73 -0.05 -7.37
C LEU A 48 5.75 0.31 -6.29
N ARG A 49 5.23 0.81 -5.17
CA ARG A 49 5.98 0.93 -3.92
C ARG A 49 5.51 -0.18 -2.99
N PRO A 50 6.24 -1.31 -2.83
CA PRO A 50 5.81 -2.42 -1.97
C PRO A 50 5.59 -1.98 -0.52
N HIS A 51 4.35 -2.01 -0.05
CA HIS A 51 3.99 -1.52 1.27
C HIS A 51 2.72 -2.17 1.82
N VAL A 52 2.59 -2.15 3.14
CA VAL A 52 1.34 -2.40 3.85
C VAL A 52 0.84 -1.08 4.41
N THR A 53 -0.36 -0.67 4.02
CA THR A 53 -1.02 0.51 4.62
C THR A 53 -1.41 0.17 6.06
N LEU A 54 -0.90 0.92 7.02
CA LEU A 54 -1.22 0.74 8.45
C LEU A 54 -2.32 1.68 8.91
N ALA A 55 -2.31 2.91 8.41
CA ALA A 55 -3.32 3.91 8.77
C ALA A 55 -3.54 4.92 7.64
N ARG A 56 -4.74 5.51 7.62
CA ARG A 56 -5.08 6.65 6.76
C ARG A 56 -5.38 7.86 7.62
N VAL A 57 -4.80 9.00 7.25
CA VAL A 57 -4.99 10.25 7.99
C VAL A 57 -6.36 10.83 7.66
N ARG A 58 -7.13 11.15 8.71
CA ARG A 58 -8.47 11.76 8.54
C ARG A 58 -8.40 13.05 7.75
N GLN A 59 -9.41 13.32 6.92
CA GLN A 59 -9.46 14.55 6.10
C GLN A 59 -9.41 15.82 6.95
N ARG A 60 -10.09 15.83 8.11
CA ARG A 60 -10.11 16.96 9.06
C ARG A 60 -8.81 17.23 9.82
N ALA A 61 -7.75 16.45 9.60
CA ALA A 61 -6.46 16.70 10.26
C ALA A 61 -5.80 17.95 9.68
N SER A 62 -5.35 18.85 10.57
CA SER A 62 -4.69 20.10 10.20
C SER A 62 -3.30 19.86 9.60
N THR A 63 -2.76 20.86 8.88
CA THR A 63 -1.40 20.80 8.34
C THR A 63 -0.35 20.59 9.43
N ALA A 64 -0.52 21.21 10.60
CA ALA A 64 0.38 21.03 11.73
C ALA A 64 0.36 19.58 12.25
N GLN A 65 -0.83 18.99 12.39
CA GLN A 65 -0.99 17.59 12.79
C GLN A 65 -0.35 16.63 11.77
N ARG A 66 -0.52 16.90 10.47
CA ARG A 66 0.09 16.09 9.39
C ARG A 66 1.62 16.13 9.43
N ARG A 67 2.20 17.33 9.62
CA ARG A 67 3.66 17.49 9.76
C ARG A 67 4.19 16.77 10.98
N ALA A 68 3.53 16.92 12.13
CA ALA A 68 3.91 16.23 13.36
C ALA A 68 3.86 14.70 13.18
N LEU A 69 2.82 14.18 12.52
CA LEU A 69 2.71 12.76 12.21
C LEU A 69 3.83 12.30 11.27
N ALA A 70 4.11 13.04 10.20
CA ALA A 70 5.18 12.69 9.25
C ALA A 70 6.55 12.63 9.94
N ALA A 71 6.84 13.61 10.80
CA ALA A 71 8.07 13.66 11.58
C ALA A 71 8.15 12.49 12.57
N ALA A 72 7.06 12.22 13.30
CA ALA A 72 7.02 11.10 14.24
C ALA A 72 7.24 9.76 13.53
N VAL A 73 6.58 9.51 12.40
CA VAL A 73 6.76 8.28 11.61
C VAL A 73 8.19 8.16 11.07
N GLY A 74 8.78 9.27 10.62
CA GLY A 74 10.15 9.29 10.11
C GLY A 74 11.23 9.06 11.19
N ALA A 75 10.89 9.29 12.46
CA ALA A 75 11.77 9.04 13.60
C ALA A 75 11.60 7.64 14.20
N LEU A 76 10.64 6.84 13.72
CA LEU A 76 10.47 5.47 14.18
C LEU A 76 11.55 4.58 13.59
N ASP A 77 12.16 3.78 14.46
CA ASP A 77 12.94 2.64 14.01
C ASP A 77 12.06 1.67 13.22
N ALA A 78 12.65 1.03 12.22
CA ALA A 78 11.97 -0.06 11.56
C ALA A 78 11.74 -1.18 12.58
N PRO A 79 10.52 -1.74 12.66
CA PRO A 79 10.33 -2.96 13.43
C PRO A 79 11.30 -4.03 12.92
N GLY A 80 11.76 -4.90 13.82
CA GLY A 80 12.64 -6.01 13.47
C GLY A 80 12.07 -6.84 12.32
N PRO A 81 12.92 -7.55 11.57
CA PRO A 81 12.48 -8.31 10.41
C PRO A 81 11.44 -9.34 10.82
N HIS A 82 10.30 -9.34 10.13
CA HIS A 82 9.26 -10.34 10.26
C HIS A 82 9.18 -11.13 8.94
N PRO A 83 10.04 -12.13 8.75
CA PRO A 83 10.11 -12.85 7.49
C PRO A 83 8.84 -13.67 7.27
N TYR A 84 8.33 -13.64 6.05
CA TYR A 84 7.24 -14.48 5.61
C TYR A 84 7.51 -14.92 4.17
N ARG A 85 6.94 -16.05 3.79
CA ARG A 85 6.93 -16.52 2.41
C ARG A 85 5.57 -16.20 1.80
N ALA A 86 5.55 -15.37 0.77
CA ALA A 86 4.36 -15.23 -0.08
C ALA A 86 4.19 -16.52 -0.89
N VAL A 87 3.02 -17.16 -0.79
CA VAL A 87 2.76 -18.47 -1.43
C VAL A 87 1.69 -18.40 -2.51
N GLU A 88 0.90 -17.33 -2.54
CA GLU A 88 -0.20 -17.15 -3.48
C GLU A 88 -0.43 -15.66 -3.78
N VAL A 89 -1.06 -15.40 -4.92
CA VAL A 89 -1.71 -14.12 -5.25
C VAL A 89 -3.22 -14.29 -5.14
N VAL A 90 -3.88 -13.34 -4.49
CA VAL A 90 -5.33 -13.38 -4.28
C VAL A 90 -5.99 -12.25 -5.05
N LEU A 91 -6.94 -12.58 -5.92
CA LEU A 91 -7.80 -11.60 -6.57
C LEU A 91 -8.95 -11.25 -5.63
N VAL A 92 -9.06 -9.96 -5.28
CA VAL A 92 -10.01 -9.46 -4.28
C VAL A 92 -10.94 -8.40 -4.88
N ARG A 93 -12.23 -8.50 -4.59
CA ARG A 93 -13.22 -7.44 -4.82
C ARG A 93 -13.47 -6.66 -3.54
N SER A 94 -13.42 -5.33 -3.65
CA SER A 94 -13.75 -4.42 -2.54
C SER A 94 -15.21 -3.98 -2.64
N HIS A 95 -15.98 -4.20 -1.59
CA HIS A 95 -17.34 -3.68 -1.42
C HIS A 95 -17.28 -2.44 -0.53
N LEU A 96 -17.43 -1.27 -1.14
CA LEU A 96 -17.35 0.04 -0.48
C LEU A 96 -18.77 0.57 -0.17
N GLY A 97 -18.94 1.23 0.98
CA GLY A 97 -20.21 1.80 1.41
C GLY A 97 -20.03 2.69 2.65
N ALA A 98 -21.13 3.04 3.32
CA ALA A 98 -21.08 3.89 4.52
C ALA A 98 -20.40 3.22 5.74
N GLY A 99 -20.21 1.90 5.69
CA GLY A 99 -19.56 1.11 6.74
C GLY A 99 -18.10 0.80 6.46
N GLN A 100 -17.55 -0.13 7.23
CA GLN A 100 -16.22 -0.68 6.99
C GLN A 100 -16.16 -1.35 5.61
N PRO A 101 -15.09 -1.14 4.82
CA PRO A 101 -14.87 -1.87 3.58
C PRO A 101 -14.91 -3.38 3.84
N ARG A 102 -15.57 -4.12 2.95
CA ARG A 102 -15.58 -5.58 2.97
C ARG A 102 -14.83 -6.11 1.75
N TYR A 103 -14.09 -7.18 1.94
CA TYR A 103 -13.27 -7.79 0.90
C TYR A 103 -13.78 -9.20 0.60
N GLU A 104 -13.98 -9.49 -0.68
CA GLU A 104 -14.42 -10.79 -1.18
C GLU A 104 -13.30 -11.39 -2.05
N VAL A 105 -12.90 -12.63 -1.76
CA VAL A 105 -11.91 -13.35 -2.56
C VAL A 105 -12.60 -13.94 -3.79
N LEU A 106 -12.13 -13.59 -4.98
CA LEU A 106 -12.64 -14.09 -6.26
C LEU A 106 -11.79 -15.24 -6.83
N GLY A 107 -10.50 -15.32 -6.44
CA GLY A 107 -9.57 -16.33 -6.94
C GLY A 107 -8.23 -16.31 -6.22
N ARG A 108 -7.50 -17.42 -6.32
CA ARG A 108 -6.18 -17.67 -5.71
C ARG A 108 -5.27 -18.33 -6.74
N TYR A 109 -4.02 -17.91 -6.81
CA TYR A 109 -3.04 -18.31 -7.83
C TYR A 109 -1.67 -18.54 -7.22
#